data_AF-A0A661RMP4-F1
#
_entry.id   AF-A0A661RMP4-F1
#
_cell.length_a   1.000
_cell.length_b   1.000
_cell.length_c   1.000
_cell.angle_alpha   90.00
_cell.angle_beta   90.00
_cell.angle_gamma   90.00
#
_symmetry.space_group_name_H-M   'P 1'
#
loop_
_entity.id
_entity.type
_entity.pdbx_description
1 polymer ?
#
loop_
_entity_poly.entity_id
_entity_poly.type
_entity_poly.pdbx_seq_one_letter_code
_entity_poly.pdbx_strand_id
1 'polypeptide(L)'
;MCGYCMEEIAIDVVKKEAKGQQGQRSVEANLSLYFRPCLQEAKDFLAAVEIANDVLYDLDEDQACNEVILCRTLEIVFKQGFDSDYWKLIENKTVRQAIRKKCSHETKNAVLGSGFPFVDNCLLRLYEAQTYFEKERWSELLSDRDALAVSCRQTLRYYVDWWLLGKGLSRNDRVRNGIVDGLNERNKDECYLFELFYRLFFFGTMLLPYKKDDRNITYQLLTNNPSYLPDFSGMDLWLQRIAIIRLANSGGIASLLPYDPAIRPALIYYMATKIGMDKEGRKLLSDSMLSSYDESQRNDRDLMAMGERLRYGKALVEE
;
A
#
# COMPACT_ATOMS: atom_id res chain seq x y z
N MET A 1 -2.10 17.38 6.15
CA MET A 1 -1.13 16.29 6.24
C MET A 1 -1.30 15.44 4.99
N CYS A 2 -0.42 15.53 3.99
CA CYS A 2 -0.60 14.75 2.77
C CYS A 2 -0.16 13.28 2.98
N GLY A 3 -0.37 12.42 1.98
CA GLY A 3 0.04 11.01 2.06
C GLY A 3 1.54 10.82 2.31
N TYR A 4 2.42 11.72 1.85
CA TYR A 4 3.86 11.67 2.18
C TYR A 4 4.11 11.84 3.69
N CYS A 5 3.33 12.67 4.38
CA CYS A 5 3.42 12.78 5.83
C CYS A 5 2.96 11.49 6.53
N MET A 6 1.94 10.81 5.98
CA MET A 6 1.49 9.52 6.51
C MET A 6 2.51 8.41 6.28
N GLU A 7 3.26 8.49 5.18
CA GLU A 7 4.36 7.56 4.91
C GLU A 7 5.51 7.74 5.90
N GLU A 8 5.87 8.97 6.27
CA GLU A 8 6.88 9.20 7.33
C GLU A 8 6.44 8.55 8.67
N ILE A 9 5.14 8.61 8.98
CA ILE A 9 4.58 7.92 10.15
C ILE A 9 4.71 6.39 9.98
N ALA A 10 4.41 5.85 8.80
CA ALA A 10 4.56 4.41 8.52
C ALA A 10 6.02 3.96 8.67
N ILE A 11 6.98 4.77 8.21
CA ILE A 11 8.41 4.51 8.38
C ILE A 11 8.80 4.50 9.86
N ASP A 12 8.30 5.45 10.66
CA ASP A 12 8.54 5.48 12.11
C ASP A 12 7.99 4.22 12.81
N VAL A 13 6.78 3.77 12.45
CA VAL A 13 6.20 2.51 12.97
C VAL A 13 7.13 1.34 12.67
N VAL A 14 7.61 1.20 11.44
CA VAL A 14 8.50 0.11 11.05
C VAL A 14 9.84 0.17 11.78
N LYS A 15 10.41 1.37 11.99
CA LYS A 15 11.64 1.56 12.78
C LYS A 15 11.46 1.08 14.22
N LYS A 16 10.35 1.45 14.86
CA LYS A 16 10.01 0.99 16.23
C LYS A 16 9.88 -0.53 16.28
N GLU A 17 9.17 -1.12 15.32
CA GLU A 17 9.02 -2.58 15.22
C GLU A 17 10.35 -3.32 14.95
N ALA A 18 11.28 -2.70 14.23
CA ALA A 18 12.62 -3.25 13.99
C ALA A 18 13.46 -3.26 15.27
N LYS A 19 13.26 -2.28 16.17
CA LYS A 19 13.92 -2.19 17.49
C LYS A 19 13.25 -3.03 18.58
N GLY A 20 12.26 -3.85 18.23
CA GLY A 20 11.51 -4.65 19.20
C GLY A 20 10.54 -3.84 20.07
N GLN A 21 10.28 -2.58 19.73
CA GLN A 21 9.35 -1.70 20.43
C GLN A 21 7.90 -1.91 19.96
N GLN A 22 7.55 -3.16 19.65
CA GLN A 22 6.22 -3.55 19.16
C GLN A 22 5.17 -3.20 20.21
N GLY A 23 4.06 -2.61 19.79
CA GLY A 23 2.97 -2.26 20.71
C GLY A 23 3.36 -1.23 21.78
N GLN A 24 4.57 -0.63 21.73
CA GLN A 24 4.80 0.60 22.48
C GLN A 24 3.83 1.62 21.92
N ARG A 25 2.80 1.86 22.72
CA ARG A 25 1.95 3.04 22.68
C ARG A 25 2.88 4.25 22.53
N SER A 26 3.19 4.68 21.32
CA SER A 26 3.36 6.11 21.07
C SER A 26 1.96 6.74 21.16
N VAL A 27 1.33 6.56 22.33
CA VAL A 27 0.12 7.23 22.79
C VAL A 27 0.62 8.54 23.36
N GLU A 28 1.16 9.37 22.48
CA GLU A 28 1.33 10.78 22.74
C GLU A 28 0.47 11.52 21.72
N ALA A 29 -0.73 11.88 22.21
CA ALA A 29 -1.60 12.97 21.79
C ALA A 29 -2.25 13.00 20.39
N ASN A 30 -1.94 12.13 19.42
CA ASN A 30 -2.63 12.13 18.10
C ASN A 30 -2.93 10.72 17.54
N LEU A 31 -3.58 9.88 18.35
CA LEU A 31 -3.88 8.48 18.05
C LEU A 31 -4.63 8.25 16.73
N SER A 32 -5.49 9.18 16.31
CA SER A 32 -6.25 9.05 15.06
C SER A 32 -5.36 9.07 13.80
N LEU A 33 -4.26 9.84 13.81
CA LEU A 33 -3.36 9.97 12.66
C LEU A 33 -2.38 8.80 12.56
N TYR A 34 -1.99 8.20 13.68
CA TYR A 34 -1.07 7.05 13.71
C TYR A 34 -1.78 5.72 13.44
N PHE A 35 -3.09 5.67 13.67
CA PHE A 35 -3.80 4.40 13.67
C PHE A 35 -3.71 3.64 12.34
N ARG A 36 -3.94 4.35 11.23
CA ARG A 36 -3.93 3.76 9.90
C ARG A 36 -2.54 3.22 9.52
N PRO A 37 -1.43 4.00 9.61
CA PRO A 37 -0.08 3.46 9.43
C PRO A 37 0.25 2.31 10.38
N CYS A 38 -0.16 2.36 11.65
CA CYS A 38 0.04 1.25 12.58
C CYS A 38 -0.60 -0.04 12.09
N LEU A 39 -1.87 0.00 11.65
CA LEU A 39 -2.53 -1.18 11.09
C LEU A 39 -1.89 -1.66 9.77
N GLN A 40 -1.51 -0.74 8.89
CA GLN A 40 -0.86 -1.06 7.61
C GLN A 40 0.44 -1.83 7.83
N GLU A 41 1.20 -1.44 8.86
CA GLU A 41 2.56 -1.90 9.08
C GLU A 41 2.71 -2.98 10.16
N ALA A 42 1.72 -3.18 11.04
CA ALA A 42 1.84 -4.09 12.18
C ALA A 42 2.35 -5.51 11.81
N LYS A 43 3.42 -5.95 12.47
CA LYS A 43 3.90 -7.35 12.46
C LYS A 43 2.86 -8.29 13.08
N ASP A 44 2.38 -7.93 14.27
CA ASP A 44 1.24 -8.58 14.92
C ASP A 44 -0.04 -7.79 14.64
N PHE A 45 -0.69 -8.15 13.54
CA PHE A 45 -1.88 -7.44 13.07
C PHE A 45 -3.08 -7.63 14.00
N LEU A 46 -3.25 -8.81 14.62
CA LEU A 46 -4.37 -9.05 15.53
C LEU A 46 -4.25 -8.16 16.77
N ALA A 47 -3.06 -8.11 17.39
CA ALA A 47 -2.80 -7.22 18.52
C ALA A 47 -3.03 -5.74 18.16
N ALA A 48 -2.64 -5.32 16.95
CA ALA A 48 -2.88 -3.95 16.47
C ALA A 48 -4.37 -3.61 16.34
N VAL A 49 -5.19 -4.57 15.86
CA VAL A 49 -6.65 -4.42 15.81
C VAL A 49 -7.27 -4.41 17.20
N GLU A 50 -6.76 -5.17 18.16
CA GLU A 50 -7.25 -5.15 19.53
C GLU A 50 -6.96 -3.81 20.21
N ILE A 51 -5.74 -3.30 20.07
CA ILE A 51 -5.37 -1.96 20.54
C ILE A 51 -6.23 -0.87 19.88
N ALA A 52 -6.57 -1.04 18.60
CA ALA A 52 -7.53 -0.17 17.93
C ALA A 52 -8.82 -0.06 18.73
N ASN A 53 -9.44 -1.21 19.02
CA ASN A 53 -10.76 -1.24 19.62
C ASN A 53 -10.78 -0.53 20.98
N ASP A 54 -9.72 -0.71 21.76
CA ASP A 54 -9.59 -0.07 23.08
C ASP A 54 -9.47 1.45 23.01
N VAL A 55 -8.93 1.97 21.90
CA VAL A 55 -8.69 3.40 21.68
C VAL A 55 -9.84 4.07 20.92
N LEU A 56 -10.63 3.32 20.16
CA LEU A 56 -11.53 3.84 19.12
C LEU A 56 -13.02 3.82 19.47
N TYR A 57 -13.39 3.98 20.75
CA TYR A 57 -14.79 3.89 21.20
C TYR A 57 -15.80 4.87 20.53
N ASP A 58 -15.35 5.84 19.73
CA ASP A 58 -16.21 6.91 19.15
C ASP A 58 -15.85 7.34 17.72
N LEU A 59 -15.11 6.53 16.94
CA LEU A 59 -14.70 6.94 15.60
C LEU A 59 -15.73 6.62 14.51
N ASP A 60 -15.89 7.56 13.57
CA ASP A 60 -16.82 7.51 12.44
C ASP A 60 -16.42 6.41 11.42
N GLU A 61 -17.33 6.05 10.52
CA GLU A 61 -17.18 4.95 9.57
C GLU A 61 -15.91 5.02 8.67
N ASP A 62 -15.46 6.23 8.34
CA ASP A 62 -14.24 6.51 7.57
C ASP A 62 -12.94 6.33 8.39
N GLN A 63 -13.05 6.44 9.72
CA GLN A 63 -11.94 6.25 10.65
C GLN A 63 -11.77 4.78 11.06
N ALA A 64 -12.78 3.94 10.85
CA ALA A 64 -12.76 2.51 11.18
C ALA A 64 -11.74 1.68 10.36
N CYS A 65 -11.00 2.29 9.42
CA CYS A 65 -9.92 1.67 8.64
C CYS A 65 -10.29 0.31 8.03
N ASN A 66 -11.58 0.11 7.73
CA ASN A 66 -12.13 -1.18 7.28
C ASN A 66 -11.42 -1.72 6.04
N GLU A 67 -11.03 -0.85 5.10
CA GLU A 67 -10.29 -1.26 3.90
C GLU A 67 -8.88 -1.73 4.23
N VAL A 68 -8.19 -1.09 5.18
CA VAL A 68 -6.87 -1.53 5.67
C VAL A 68 -7.00 -2.87 6.37
N ILE A 69 -8.00 -3.03 7.24
CA ILE A 69 -8.26 -4.29 7.92
C ILE A 69 -8.48 -5.40 6.90
N LEU A 70 -9.34 -5.17 5.90
CA LEU A 70 -9.61 -6.14 4.86
C LEU A 70 -8.35 -6.50 4.05
N CYS A 71 -7.53 -5.52 3.67
CA CYS A 71 -6.29 -5.76 2.94
C CYS A 71 -5.26 -6.54 3.77
N ARG A 72 -5.13 -6.25 5.07
CA ARG A 72 -4.26 -7.01 5.98
C ARG A 72 -4.77 -8.43 6.22
N THR A 73 -6.08 -8.62 6.39
CA THR A 73 -6.70 -9.95 6.47
C THR A 73 -6.43 -10.75 5.20
N LEU A 74 -6.61 -10.14 4.04
CA LEU A 74 -6.30 -10.71 2.72
C LEU A 74 -4.81 -11.09 2.60
N GLU A 75 -3.90 -10.24 3.05
CA GLU A 75 -2.46 -10.54 3.06
C GLU A 75 -2.14 -11.77 3.94
N ILE A 76 -2.75 -11.86 5.11
CA ILE A 76 -2.52 -12.95 6.07
C ILE A 76 -3.04 -14.27 5.52
N VAL A 77 -4.29 -14.32 5.03
CA VAL A 77 -4.83 -15.55 4.42
C VAL A 77 -4.07 -15.95 3.16
N PHE A 78 -3.58 -14.98 2.38
CA PHE A 78 -2.76 -15.26 1.20
C PHE A 78 -1.41 -15.87 1.56
N LYS A 79 -0.75 -15.39 2.62
CA LYS A 79 0.56 -15.91 3.05
C LYS A 79 0.48 -17.20 3.85
N GLN A 80 -0.52 -17.34 4.72
CA GLN A 80 -0.58 -18.41 5.71
C GLN A 80 -1.63 -19.48 5.39
N GLY A 81 -2.64 -19.15 4.59
CA GLY A 81 -3.76 -20.04 4.30
C GLY A 81 -4.73 -20.22 5.47
N PHE A 82 -5.77 -21.02 5.24
CA PHE A 82 -6.78 -21.36 6.27
C PHE A 82 -6.29 -22.41 7.28
N ASP A 83 -5.19 -23.10 6.97
CA ASP A 83 -4.62 -24.13 7.85
C ASP A 83 -3.72 -23.54 8.95
N SER A 84 -3.59 -22.21 9.03
CA SER A 84 -2.86 -21.49 10.08
C SER A 84 -3.79 -20.95 11.18
N ASP A 85 -3.24 -20.16 12.11
CA ASP A 85 -3.98 -19.38 13.10
C ASP A 85 -4.84 -18.24 12.50
N TYR A 86 -5.03 -18.20 11.18
CA TYR A 86 -5.92 -17.26 10.49
C TYR A 86 -7.34 -17.23 11.08
N TRP A 87 -7.84 -18.36 11.58
CA TRP A 87 -9.16 -18.44 12.22
C TRP A 87 -9.30 -17.47 13.42
N LYS A 88 -8.25 -17.29 14.23
CA LYS A 88 -8.24 -16.35 15.36
C LYS A 88 -8.48 -14.91 14.89
N LEU A 89 -7.92 -14.56 13.74
CA LEU A 89 -8.08 -13.24 13.15
C LEU A 89 -9.53 -12.99 12.70
N ILE A 90 -10.15 -13.96 12.01
CA ILE A 90 -11.53 -13.82 11.50
C ILE A 90 -12.62 -14.10 12.55
N GLU A 91 -12.25 -14.52 13.76
CA GLU A 91 -13.12 -14.53 14.93
C GLU A 91 -13.20 -13.17 15.63
N ASN A 92 -12.16 -12.33 15.49
CA ASN A 92 -12.16 -10.99 16.06
C ASN A 92 -13.35 -10.16 15.53
N LYS A 93 -14.12 -9.57 16.45
CA LYS A 93 -15.38 -8.85 16.14
C LYS A 93 -15.16 -7.72 15.13
N THR A 94 -14.10 -6.96 15.26
CA THR A 94 -13.80 -5.80 14.39
C THR A 94 -13.41 -6.24 13.00
N VAL A 95 -12.59 -7.30 12.88
CA VAL A 95 -12.26 -7.90 11.59
C VAL A 95 -13.53 -8.41 10.90
N ARG A 96 -14.41 -9.12 11.62
CA ARG A 96 -15.68 -9.61 11.07
C ARG A 96 -16.58 -8.48 10.59
N GLN A 97 -16.67 -7.39 11.34
CA GLN A 97 -17.45 -6.21 10.96
C GLN A 97 -16.88 -5.55 9.73
N ALA A 98 -15.55 -5.36 9.65
CA ALA A 98 -14.88 -4.80 8.49
C ALA A 98 -15.15 -5.65 7.23
N ILE A 99 -15.01 -6.98 7.32
CA ILE A 99 -15.31 -7.91 6.20
C ILE A 99 -16.77 -7.77 5.78
N ARG A 100 -17.73 -7.86 6.72
CA ARG A 100 -19.17 -7.79 6.41
C ARG A 100 -19.56 -6.47 5.75
N LYS A 101 -18.99 -5.36 6.23
CA LYS A 101 -19.26 -4.03 5.69
C LYS A 101 -18.69 -3.87 4.29
N LYS A 102 -17.43 -4.26 4.08
CA LYS A 102 -16.74 -4.09 2.80
C LYS A 102 -17.09 -5.16 1.76
N CYS A 103 -17.67 -6.28 2.18
CA CYS A 103 -18.16 -7.35 1.31
C CYS A 103 -19.70 -7.42 1.30
N SER A 104 -20.35 -6.26 1.44
CA SER A 104 -21.81 -6.15 1.42
C SER A 104 -22.35 -6.24 -0.01
N HIS A 105 -23.66 -6.50 -0.14
CA HIS A 105 -24.33 -6.51 -1.44
C HIS A 105 -24.24 -5.16 -2.14
N GLU A 106 -24.35 -4.07 -1.39
CA GLU A 106 -24.23 -2.69 -1.87
C GLU A 106 -22.83 -2.44 -2.42
N THR A 107 -21.78 -2.85 -1.71
CA THR A 107 -20.40 -2.69 -2.17
C THR A 107 -20.15 -3.48 -3.45
N LYS A 108 -20.59 -4.75 -3.50
CA LYS A 108 -20.46 -5.59 -4.70
C LYS A 108 -21.20 -5.00 -5.90
N ASN A 109 -22.41 -4.47 -5.69
CA ASN A 109 -23.17 -3.82 -6.75
C ASN A 109 -22.54 -2.51 -7.21
N ALA A 110 -21.92 -1.74 -6.31
CA ALA A 110 -21.18 -0.54 -6.69
C ALA A 110 -19.99 -0.87 -7.59
N VAL A 111 -19.26 -1.95 -7.27
CA VAL A 111 -18.14 -2.45 -8.10
C VAL A 111 -18.64 -2.88 -9.48
N LEU A 112 -19.71 -3.67 -9.54
CA LEU A 112 -20.33 -4.11 -10.79
C LEU A 112 -20.87 -2.94 -11.63
N GLY A 113 -21.52 -1.97 -10.97
CA GLY A 113 -22.12 -0.80 -11.60
C GLY A 113 -21.13 0.28 -12.02
N SER A 114 -19.85 0.15 -11.65
CA SER A 114 -18.81 1.13 -11.94
C SER A 114 -18.42 1.22 -13.43
N GLY A 115 -18.72 0.17 -14.21
CA GLY A 115 -18.40 0.12 -15.64
C GLY A 115 -16.91 -0.08 -15.97
N PHE A 116 -16.05 -0.35 -14.98
CA PHE A 116 -14.62 -0.59 -15.23
C PHE A 116 -14.37 -1.98 -15.82
N PRO A 117 -13.67 -2.07 -16.97
CA PRO A 117 -13.54 -3.33 -17.72
C PRO A 117 -12.63 -4.38 -17.07
N PHE A 118 -11.83 -3.99 -16.07
CA PHE A 118 -10.95 -4.92 -15.34
C PHE A 118 -11.66 -5.67 -14.20
N VAL A 119 -12.90 -5.29 -13.89
CA VAL A 119 -13.71 -5.97 -12.87
C VAL A 119 -14.29 -7.23 -13.51
N ASP A 120 -13.67 -8.37 -13.26
CA ASP A 120 -14.14 -9.66 -13.74
C ASP A 120 -14.72 -10.55 -12.62
N ASN A 121 -15.34 -11.67 -13.02
CA ASN A 121 -15.94 -12.62 -12.09
C ASN A 121 -14.92 -13.26 -11.13
N CYS A 122 -13.65 -13.35 -11.51
CA CYS A 122 -12.59 -13.91 -10.67
C CYS A 122 -12.31 -12.97 -9.50
N LEU A 123 -12.07 -11.69 -9.78
CA LEU A 123 -11.75 -10.67 -8.79
C LEU A 123 -12.96 -10.24 -7.95
N LEU A 124 -14.19 -10.35 -8.49
CA LEU A 124 -15.42 -10.06 -7.75
C LEU A 124 -15.60 -10.91 -6.50
N ARG A 125 -14.98 -12.09 -6.43
CA ARG A 125 -14.98 -12.94 -5.22
C ARG A 125 -14.34 -12.23 -4.02
N LEU A 126 -13.45 -11.26 -4.24
CA LEU A 126 -12.85 -10.44 -3.16
C LEU A 126 -13.85 -9.46 -2.51
N TYR A 127 -15.07 -9.36 -3.05
CA TYR A 127 -16.18 -8.61 -2.46
C TYR A 127 -17.24 -9.53 -1.83
N GLU A 128 -16.93 -10.82 -1.70
CA GLU A 128 -17.80 -11.81 -1.06
C GLU A 128 -17.23 -12.20 0.30
N ALA A 129 -18.03 -12.04 1.36
CA ALA A 129 -17.59 -12.35 2.71
C ALA A 129 -17.16 -13.82 2.87
N GLN A 130 -17.80 -14.71 2.11
CA GLN A 130 -17.51 -16.14 2.10
C GLN A 130 -16.06 -16.44 1.68
N THR A 131 -15.47 -15.64 0.79
CA THR A 131 -14.06 -15.77 0.39
C THR A 131 -13.09 -15.64 1.57
N TYR A 132 -13.48 -14.90 2.61
CA TYR A 132 -12.67 -14.68 3.81
C TYR A 132 -12.99 -15.66 4.94
N PHE A 133 -14.20 -16.22 4.97
CA PHE A 133 -14.68 -17.09 6.04
C PHE A 133 -14.65 -18.59 5.69
N GLU A 134 -14.64 -18.94 4.41
CA GLU A 134 -14.77 -20.33 3.94
C GLU A 134 -13.52 -20.76 3.17
N LYS A 135 -12.87 -21.85 3.62
CA LYS A 135 -11.65 -22.39 3.01
C LYS A 135 -11.88 -22.79 1.55
N GLU A 136 -13.06 -23.33 1.26
CA GLU A 136 -13.46 -23.80 -0.07
C GLU A 136 -13.53 -22.62 -1.04
N ARG A 137 -14.13 -21.49 -0.63
CA ARG A 137 -14.24 -20.28 -1.46
C ARG A 137 -12.91 -19.61 -1.73
N TRP A 138 -12.03 -19.59 -0.73
CA TRP A 138 -10.66 -19.14 -0.92
C TRP A 138 -9.89 -20.04 -1.90
N SER A 139 -10.08 -21.35 -1.80
CA SER A 139 -9.46 -22.32 -2.70
C SER A 139 -10.00 -22.20 -4.13
N GLU A 140 -11.30 -21.94 -4.30
CA GLU A 140 -11.93 -21.65 -5.59
C GLU A 140 -11.32 -20.39 -6.24
N LEU A 141 -11.14 -19.31 -5.48
CA LEU A 141 -10.49 -18.08 -5.98
C LEU A 141 -9.08 -18.38 -6.53
N LEU A 142 -8.32 -19.23 -5.85
CA LEU A 142 -6.94 -19.57 -6.22
C LEU A 142 -6.81 -20.76 -7.16
N SER A 143 -7.93 -21.34 -7.64
CA SER A 143 -7.93 -22.58 -8.42
C SER A 143 -7.29 -22.43 -9.81
N ASP A 144 -7.52 -21.28 -10.48
CA ASP A 144 -6.86 -20.91 -11.74
C ASP A 144 -5.97 -19.68 -11.54
N ARG A 145 -4.75 -19.92 -11.07
CA ARG A 145 -3.79 -18.84 -10.76
C ARG A 145 -3.33 -18.07 -11.99
N ASP A 146 -3.27 -18.70 -13.17
CA ASP A 146 -2.79 -18.01 -14.38
C ASP A 146 -3.86 -17.06 -14.91
N ALA A 147 -5.14 -17.47 -14.93
CA ALA A 147 -6.25 -16.58 -15.25
C ALA A 147 -6.32 -15.41 -14.26
N LEU A 148 -6.25 -15.71 -12.95
CA LEU A 148 -6.27 -14.69 -11.91
C LEU A 148 -5.09 -13.69 -12.05
N ALA A 149 -3.91 -14.17 -12.43
CA ALA A 149 -2.76 -13.29 -12.69
C ALA A 149 -2.97 -12.39 -13.93
N VAL A 150 -3.67 -12.86 -14.96
CA VAL A 150 -4.06 -12.01 -16.11
C VAL A 150 -4.97 -10.87 -15.63
N SER A 151 -6.00 -11.19 -14.84
CA SER A 151 -6.93 -10.21 -14.28
C SER A 151 -6.18 -9.19 -13.43
N CYS A 152 -5.33 -9.64 -12.49
CA CYS A 152 -4.52 -8.76 -11.66
C CYS A 152 -3.59 -7.84 -12.47
N ARG A 153 -2.96 -8.34 -13.55
CA ARG A 153 -2.16 -7.50 -14.45
C ARG A 153 -2.99 -6.42 -15.13
N GLN A 154 -4.18 -6.76 -15.62
CA GLN A 154 -5.07 -5.80 -16.24
C GLN A 154 -5.48 -4.73 -15.22
N THR A 155 -5.97 -5.15 -14.04
CA THR A 155 -6.32 -4.24 -12.94
C THR A 155 -5.19 -3.29 -12.55
N LEU A 156 -3.96 -3.80 -12.41
CA LEU A 156 -2.81 -2.95 -12.06
C LEU A 156 -2.38 -2.02 -13.20
N ARG A 157 -2.49 -2.44 -14.47
CA ARG A 157 -2.28 -1.53 -15.62
C ARG A 157 -3.27 -0.39 -15.61
N TYR A 158 -4.55 -0.68 -15.34
CA TYR A 158 -5.55 0.36 -15.15
C TYR A 158 -5.21 1.29 -14.00
N TYR A 159 -4.78 0.76 -12.86
CA TYR A 159 -4.33 1.59 -11.73
C TYR A 159 -3.17 2.52 -12.10
N VAL A 160 -2.15 2.02 -12.80
CA VAL A 160 -1.02 2.84 -13.26
C VAL A 160 -1.52 3.94 -14.20
N ASP A 161 -2.29 3.59 -15.23
CA ASP A 161 -2.77 4.55 -16.22
C ASP A 161 -3.69 5.61 -15.61
N TRP A 162 -4.67 5.18 -14.83
CA TRP A 162 -5.68 6.06 -14.23
C TRP A 162 -5.12 6.84 -13.05
N TRP A 163 -4.62 6.18 -12.01
CA TRP A 163 -4.30 6.84 -10.74
C TRP A 163 -2.90 7.44 -10.68
N LEU A 164 -1.90 6.74 -11.24
CA LEU A 164 -0.50 7.20 -11.20
C LEU A 164 -0.19 8.18 -12.33
N LEU A 165 -0.64 7.89 -13.55
CA LEU A 165 -0.39 8.73 -14.73
C LEU A 165 -1.50 9.74 -15.02
N GLY A 166 -2.63 9.64 -14.32
CA GLY A 166 -3.73 10.60 -14.41
C GLY A 166 -4.57 10.52 -15.68
N LYS A 167 -4.48 9.43 -16.45
CA LYS A 167 -5.25 9.27 -17.70
C LYS A 167 -6.73 9.14 -17.37
N GLY A 168 -7.52 10.10 -17.85
CA GLY A 168 -8.96 10.12 -17.65
C GLY A 168 -9.41 10.52 -16.24
N LEU A 169 -8.51 10.96 -15.35
CA LEU A 169 -8.90 11.47 -14.03
C LEU A 169 -9.62 12.81 -14.14
N SER A 170 -10.83 12.86 -13.59
CA SER A 170 -11.61 14.09 -13.45
C SER A 170 -11.03 14.99 -12.35
N ARG A 171 -10.97 16.31 -12.61
CA ARG A 171 -10.47 17.30 -11.65
C ARG A 171 -11.61 17.92 -10.85
N ASN A 172 -11.31 18.38 -9.63
CA ASN A 172 -12.17 19.34 -8.96
C ASN A 172 -12.03 20.71 -9.61
N ASP A 173 -13.11 21.23 -10.21
CA ASP A 173 -13.15 22.56 -10.84
C ASP A 173 -13.07 23.73 -9.84
N ARG A 174 -12.81 23.48 -8.54
CA ARG A 174 -12.80 24.51 -7.50
C ARG A 174 -11.50 25.31 -7.51
N VAL A 175 -11.34 26.15 -8.53
CA VAL A 175 -10.48 27.33 -8.47
C VAL A 175 -11.15 28.33 -7.51
N ARG A 176 -10.78 28.33 -6.22
CA ARG A 176 -11.09 29.48 -5.35
C ARG A 176 -10.02 30.54 -5.58
N ASN A 177 -10.40 31.66 -6.19
CA ASN A 177 -9.58 32.87 -6.31
C ASN A 177 -8.23 32.71 -7.03
N GLY A 178 -8.13 31.84 -8.03
CA GLY A 178 -6.87 31.63 -8.78
C GLY A 178 -5.78 30.88 -8.01
N ILE A 179 -6.07 30.41 -6.79
CA ILE A 179 -5.19 29.54 -6.01
C ILE A 179 -5.74 28.13 -6.15
N VAL A 180 -4.97 27.26 -6.81
CA VAL A 180 -5.23 25.82 -6.82
C VAL A 180 -4.93 25.32 -5.40
N ASP A 181 -5.95 24.87 -4.69
CA ASP A 181 -5.76 24.14 -3.43
C ASP A 181 -5.21 22.75 -3.76
N GLY A 182 -3.88 22.65 -3.82
CA GLY A 182 -3.17 21.41 -4.19
C GLY A 182 -3.45 20.21 -3.29
N LEU A 183 -4.17 20.41 -2.17
CA LEU A 183 -4.60 19.36 -1.26
C LEU A 183 -5.90 18.66 -1.70
N ASN A 184 -6.69 19.25 -2.62
CA ASN A 184 -8.03 18.78 -2.99
C ASN A 184 -8.26 18.73 -4.52
N GLU A 185 -7.24 18.41 -5.32
CA GLU A 185 -7.35 18.42 -6.78
C GLU A 185 -8.19 17.26 -7.35
N ARG A 186 -8.33 16.15 -6.60
CA ARG A 186 -9.07 14.96 -7.03
C ARG A 186 -10.57 15.05 -6.76
N ASN A 187 -11.37 14.72 -7.76
CA ASN A 187 -12.82 14.60 -7.62
C ASN A 187 -13.17 13.52 -6.56
N LYS A 188 -14.18 13.79 -5.72
CA LYS A 188 -14.66 12.85 -4.69
C LYS A 188 -15.10 11.51 -5.25
N ASP A 189 -15.72 11.49 -6.42
CA ASP A 189 -16.18 10.25 -7.07
C ASP A 189 -14.99 9.38 -7.49
N GLU A 190 -13.90 10.00 -7.96
CA GLU A 190 -12.65 9.30 -8.29
C GLU A 190 -11.99 8.72 -7.02
N CYS A 191 -12.00 9.48 -5.91
CA CYS A 191 -11.52 8.98 -4.62
C CYS A 191 -12.37 7.80 -4.10
N TYR A 192 -13.69 7.90 -4.22
CA TYR A 192 -14.60 6.81 -3.85
C TYR A 192 -14.32 5.55 -4.67
N LEU A 193 -14.16 5.68 -5.99
CA LEU A 193 -13.81 4.56 -6.86
C LEU A 193 -12.44 3.97 -6.51
N PHE A 194 -11.46 4.81 -6.15
CA PHE A 194 -10.15 4.35 -5.75
C PHE A 194 -10.22 3.50 -4.47
N GLU A 195 -10.96 3.97 -3.46
CA GLU A 195 -11.19 3.19 -2.24
C GLU A 195 -11.97 1.90 -2.52
N LEU A 196 -12.97 1.97 -3.40
CA LEU A 196 -13.78 0.83 -3.80
C LEU A 196 -12.93 -0.28 -4.42
N PHE A 197 -11.98 0.08 -5.29
CA PHE A 197 -11.11 -0.87 -6.00
C PHE A 197 -9.80 -1.18 -5.28
N TYR A 198 -9.50 -0.51 -4.17
CA TYR A 198 -8.19 -0.59 -3.52
C TYR A 198 -7.76 -2.03 -3.24
N ARG A 199 -8.65 -2.86 -2.70
CA ARG A 199 -8.35 -4.28 -2.44
C ARG A 199 -7.95 -5.07 -3.69
N LEU A 200 -8.45 -4.70 -4.87
CA LEU A 200 -8.08 -5.35 -6.13
C LEU A 200 -6.65 -4.98 -6.51
N PHE A 201 -6.27 -3.71 -6.36
CA PHE A 201 -4.90 -3.25 -6.56
C PHE A 201 -3.95 -3.91 -5.56
N PHE A 202 -4.37 -3.99 -4.30
CA PHE A 202 -3.62 -4.61 -3.23
C PHE A 202 -3.44 -6.11 -3.48
N PHE A 203 -4.51 -6.84 -3.79
CA PHE A 203 -4.45 -8.26 -4.11
C PHE A 203 -3.58 -8.53 -5.33
N GLY A 204 -3.72 -7.75 -6.41
CA GLY A 204 -2.88 -7.87 -7.59
C GLY A 204 -1.40 -7.69 -7.28
N THR A 205 -1.05 -6.69 -6.46
CA THR A 205 0.33 -6.44 -6.03
C THR A 205 0.91 -7.61 -5.24
N MET A 206 0.09 -8.32 -4.46
CA MET A 206 0.51 -9.52 -3.73
C MET A 206 0.59 -10.77 -4.61
N LEU A 207 -0.38 -10.95 -5.52
CA LEU A 207 -0.52 -12.17 -6.31
C LEU A 207 0.54 -12.27 -7.39
N LEU A 208 0.80 -11.17 -8.12
CA LEU A 208 1.60 -11.24 -9.34
C LEU A 208 2.98 -11.88 -9.05
N PRO A 209 3.27 -13.02 -9.70
CA PRO A 209 4.54 -13.73 -9.51
C PRO A 209 5.67 -12.94 -10.14
N TYR A 210 6.92 -13.25 -9.82
CA TYR A 210 8.07 -12.55 -10.41
C TYR A 210 8.41 -13.06 -11.83
N LYS A 211 7.41 -13.17 -12.73
CA LYS A 211 7.63 -13.44 -14.16
C LYS A 211 8.03 -12.14 -14.88
N LYS A 212 8.58 -12.22 -16.10
CA LYS A 212 9.14 -11.05 -16.83
C LYS A 212 8.10 -9.93 -17.02
N ASP A 213 6.88 -10.26 -17.40
CA ASP A 213 5.82 -9.26 -17.64
C ASP A 213 5.28 -8.66 -16.34
N ASP A 214 5.30 -9.43 -15.26
CA ASP A 214 4.87 -8.99 -13.92
C ASP A 214 5.89 -8.03 -13.31
N ARG A 215 7.19 -8.23 -13.57
CA ARG A 215 8.25 -7.29 -13.19
C ARG A 215 8.03 -5.90 -13.78
N ASN A 216 7.56 -5.81 -15.02
CA ASN A 216 7.34 -4.52 -15.67
C ASN A 216 6.24 -3.73 -14.96
N ILE A 217 5.12 -4.37 -14.61
CA ILE A 217 4.04 -3.67 -13.89
C ILE A 217 4.45 -3.31 -12.46
N THR A 218 5.17 -4.18 -11.74
CA THR A 218 5.73 -3.83 -10.41
C THR A 218 6.66 -2.63 -10.52
N TYR A 219 7.53 -2.59 -11.54
CA TYR A 219 8.42 -1.46 -11.74
C TYR A 219 7.65 -0.16 -11.99
N GLN A 220 6.61 -0.20 -12.83
CA GLN A 220 5.73 0.95 -13.06
C GLN A 220 5.06 1.45 -11.78
N LEU A 221 4.69 0.56 -10.84
CA LEU A 221 4.16 0.98 -9.53
C LEU A 221 5.21 1.75 -8.71
N LEU A 222 6.48 1.36 -8.81
CA LEU A 222 7.58 1.92 -8.02
C LEU A 222 8.13 3.24 -8.57
N THR A 223 8.11 3.41 -9.90
CA THR A 223 8.69 4.58 -10.57
C THR A 223 7.68 5.69 -10.88
N ASN A 224 6.39 5.43 -10.71
CA ASN A 224 5.35 6.44 -10.94
C ASN A 224 4.70 6.82 -9.61
N ASN A 225 4.79 8.10 -9.26
CA ASN A 225 4.06 8.64 -8.11
C ASN A 225 2.59 8.91 -8.51
N PRO A 226 1.67 8.99 -7.54
CA PRO A 226 0.31 9.44 -7.81
C PRO A 226 0.30 10.75 -8.59
N SER A 227 -0.55 10.86 -9.62
CA SER A 227 -0.57 12.02 -10.53
C SER A 227 -0.90 13.34 -9.82
N TYR A 228 -1.48 13.24 -8.63
CA TYR A 228 -1.84 14.34 -7.74
C TYR A 228 -1.23 14.10 -6.37
N LEU A 229 -1.24 15.12 -5.50
CA LEU A 229 -0.76 14.98 -4.13
C LEU A 229 -1.40 13.74 -3.46
N PRO A 230 -0.59 12.80 -2.93
CA PRO A 230 -1.10 11.61 -2.26
C PRO A 230 -2.12 11.97 -1.20
N ASP A 231 -3.24 11.25 -1.21
CA ASP A 231 -4.35 11.52 -0.31
C ASP A 231 -3.93 11.34 1.17
N PHE A 232 -4.64 12.00 2.08
CA PHE A 232 -4.46 11.89 3.53
C PHE A 232 -4.54 10.44 4.03
N SER A 233 -5.14 9.53 3.26
CA SER A 233 -5.13 8.10 3.59
C SER A 233 -3.78 7.42 3.43
N GLY A 234 -2.89 7.95 2.57
CA GLY A 234 -1.59 7.33 2.24
C GLY A 234 -1.69 5.94 1.61
N MET A 235 -2.88 5.53 1.16
CA MET A 235 -3.18 4.20 0.65
C MET A 235 -2.46 3.92 -0.68
N ASP A 236 -2.35 4.92 -1.54
CA ASP A 236 -1.60 4.86 -2.79
C ASP A 236 -0.09 4.61 -2.56
N LEU A 237 0.50 5.31 -1.60
CA LEU A 237 1.89 5.05 -1.18
C LEU A 237 2.03 3.68 -0.49
N TRP A 238 1.01 3.19 0.19
CA TRP A 238 1.04 1.85 0.79
C TRP A 238 1.17 0.74 -0.27
N LEU A 239 0.53 0.88 -1.44
CA LEU A 239 0.72 -0.08 -2.54
C LEU A 239 2.18 -0.12 -3.02
N GLN A 240 2.84 1.03 -3.12
CA GLN A 240 4.26 1.09 -3.48
C GLN A 240 5.14 0.38 -2.41
N ARG A 241 4.81 0.56 -1.13
CA ARG A 241 5.47 -0.15 -0.02
C ARG A 241 5.30 -1.66 -0.11
N ILE A 242 4.11 -2.16 -0.43
CA ILE A 242 3.90 -3.60 -0.68
C ILE A 242 4.70 -4.07 -1.89
N ALA A 243 4.67 -3.32 -3.00
CA ALA A 243 5.36 -3.67 -4.24
C ALA A 243 6.88 -3.79 -4.05
N ILE A 244 7.51 -2.87 -3.32
CA ILE A 244 8.97 -2.91 -3.14
C ILE A 244 9.42 -4.06 -2.24
N ILE A 245 8.62 -4.40 -1.21
CA ILE A 245 8.90 -5.56 -0.34
C ILE A 245 8.82 -6.84 -1.15
N ARG A 246 7.82 -6.95 -2.04
CA ARG A 246 7.67 -8.10 -2.94
C ARG A 246 8.84 -8.21 -3.92
N LEU A 247 9.25 -7.09 -4.51
CA LEU A 247 10.42 -7.01 -5.39
C LEU A 247 11.69 -7.50 -4.67
N ALA A 248 11.98 -6.94 -3.50
CA ALA A 248 13.15 -7.31 -2.72
C ALA A 248 13.15 -8.78 -2.26
N ASN A 249 12.01 -9.29 -1.78
CA ASN A 249 11.91 -10.68 -1.32
C ASN A 249 12.05 -11.72 -2.45
N SER A 250 11.74 -11.35 -3.70
CA SER A 250 11.77 -12.28 -4.85
C SER A 250 13.03 -12.16 -5.69
N GLY A 251 13.51 -10.93 -5.94
CA GLY A 251 14.69 -10.65 -6.74
C GLY A 251 15.95 -10.35 -5.93
N GLY A 252 15.85 -10.26 -4.61
CA GLY A 252 16.94 -9.81 -3.75
C GLY A 252 17.33 -8.34 -4.00
N ILE A 253 18.41 -7.91 -3.35
CA ILE A 253 18.98 -6.56 -3.54
C ILE A 253 19.37 -6.27 -5.00
N ALA A 254 19.77 -7.31 -5.77
CA ALA A 254 20.17 -7.17 -7.17
C ALA A 254 19.04 -6.63 -8.06
N SER A 255 17.78 -6.80 -7.65
CA SER A 255 16.63 -6.23 -8.37
C SER A 255 16.50 -4.71 -8.23
N LEU A 256 17.26 -4.10 -7.33
CA LEU A 256 17.27 -2.67 -7.02
C LEU A 256 18.62 -2.01 -7.34
N LEU A 257 19.54 -2.75 -7.97
CA LEU A 257 20.87 -2.28 -8.34
C LEU A 257 21.05 -2.34 -9.86
N PRO A 258 21.55 -1.26 -10.50
CA PRO A 258 21.76 0.07 -9.92
C PRO A 258 20.42 0.71 -9.50
N TYR A 259 20.47 1.56 -8.48
CA TYR A 259 19.31 2.32 -8.02
C TYR A 259 18.76 3.21 -9.14
N ASP A 260 17.45 3.11 -9.40
CA ASP A 260 16.74 4.00 -10.31
C ASP A 260 16.25 5.26 -9.56
N PRO A 261 16.71 6.46 -9.93
CA PRO A 261 16.24 7.73 -9.37
C PRO A 261 14.74 7.99 -9.47
N ALA A 262 14.01 7.28 -10.34
CA ALA A 262 12.56 7.34 -10.41
C ALA A 262 11.89 6.67 -9.20
N ILE A 263 12.58 5.77 -8.49
CA ILE A 263 12.08 5.15 -7.25
C ILE A 263 12.37 6.09 -6.09
N ARG A 264 11.34 6.44 -5.31
CA ARG A 264 11.50 7.37 -4.18
C ARG A 264 12.51 6.86 -3.12
N PRO A 265 13.44 7.70 -2.64
CA PRO A 265 14.43 7.31 -1.63
C PRO A 265 13.82 6.78 -0.33
N ALA A 266 12.72 7.39 0.13
CA ALA A 266 12.00 6.96 1.33
C ALA A 266 11.51 5.50 1.22
N LEU A 267 11.13 5.07 0.02
CA LEU A 267 10.64 3.73 -0.24
C LEU A 267 11.75 2.66 -0.14
N ILE A 268 12.97 3.00 -0.61
CA ILE A 268 14.15 2.13 -0.48
C ILE A 268 14.52 1.96 0.99
N TYR A 269 14.57 3.06 1.74
CA TYR A 269 14.86 3.03 3.17
C TYR A 269 13.80 2.26 3.97
N TYR A 270 12.52 2.50 3.67
CA TYR A 270 11.40 1.74 4.24
C TYR A 270 11.61 0.24 4.02
N MET A 271 11.89 -0.18 2.77
CA MET A 271 12.07 -1.57 2.41
C MET A 271 13.20 -2.22 3.22
N ALA A 272 14.39 -1.61 3.21
CA ALA A 272 15.57 -2.13 3.90
C ALA A 272 15.33 -2.27 5.41
N THR A 273 14.58 -1.33 6.00
CA THR A 273 14.18 -1.39 7.41
C THR A 273 13.16 -2.50 7.66
N LYS A 274 12.13 -2.61 6.82
CA LYS A 274 11.03 -3.55 6.99
C LYS A 274 11.47 -5.00 6.88
N ILE A 275 12.34 -5.33 5.93
CA ILE A 275 12.82 -6.70 5.74
C ILE A 275 13.97 -7.07 6.67
N GLY A 276 14.45 -6.14 7.51
CA GLY A 276 15.59 -6.36 8.38
C GLY A 276 16.89 -6.58 7.60
N MET A 277 17.11 -5.81 6.53
CA MET A 277 18.30 -5.93 5.69
C MET A 277 19.57 -5.74 6.51
N ASP A 278 20.58 -6.57 6.24
CA ASP A 278 21.87 -6.52 6.91
C ASP A 278 22.69 -5.27 6.51
N LYS A 279 23.82 -5.10 7.21
CA LYS A 279 24.70 -3.92 7.03
C LYS A 279 25.34 -3.88 5.63
N GLU A 280 25.65 -5.03 5.05
CA GLU A 280 26.31 -5.09 3.74
C GLU A 280 25.35 -4.68 2.63
N GLY A 281 24.13 -5.24 2.63
CA GLY A 281 23.07 -4.87 1.70
C GLY A 281 22.67 -3.40 1.82
N ARG A 282 22.55 -2.90 3.06
CA ARG A 282 22.28 -1.47 3.31
C ARG A 282 23.36 -0.56 2.74
N LYS A 283 24.64 -0.95 2.92
CA LYS A 283 25.77 -0.21 2.36
C LYS A 283 25.75 -0.21 0.83
N LEU A 284 25.49 -1.36 0.19
CA LEU A 284 25.40 -1.45 -1.27
C LEU A 284 24.28 -0.56 -1.85
N LEU A 285 23.10 -0.53 -1.21
CA LEU A 285 22.02 0.38 -1.61
C LEU A 285 22.40 1.84 -1.39
N SER A 286 23.01 2.16 -0.24
CA SER A 286 23.48 3.52 0.06
C SER A 286 24.48 4.00 -0.99
N ASP A 287 25.51 3.21 -1.28
CA ASP A 287 26.53 3.51 -2.28
C ASP A 287 25.89 3.71 -3.67
N SER A 288 24.94 2.84 -4.06
CA SER A 288 24.23 2.97 -5.33
C SER A 288 23.32 4.21 -5.40
N MET A 289 22.61 4.55 -4.32
CA MET A 289 21.76 5.73 -4.26
C MET A 289 22.59 7.02 -4.35
N LEU A 290 23.72 7.07 -3.64
CA LEU A 290 24.62 8.22 -3.62
C LEU A 290 25.42 8.37 -4.93
N SER A 291 25.72 7.27 -5.62
CA SER A 291 26.45 7.29 -6.91
C SER A 291 25.56 7.48 -8.13
N SER A 292 24.24 7.24 -8.05
CA SER A 292 23.27 7.54 -9.12
C SER A 292 23.09 9.04 -9.42
N TYR A 293 23.94 9.87 -8.82
CA TYR A 293 23.91 11.31 -8.89
C TYR A 293 24.82 11.82 -10.00
N ASP A 294 24.28 12.77 -10.78
CA ASP A 294 25.04 13.54 -11.76
C ASP A 294 24.90 15.03 -11.43
N GLU A 295 25.97 15.65 -10.93
CA GLU A 295 26.04 17.08 -10.60
C GLU A 295 25.71 17.98 -11.79
N SER A 296 25.87 17.47 -13.02
CA SER A 296 25.73 18.26 -14.24
C SER A 296 24.27 18.49 -14.68
N GLN A 297 23.29 17.80 -14.07
CA GLN A 297 21.87 17.89 -14.46
C GLN A 297 21.01 18.79 -13.56
N ARG A 298 21.64 19.54 -12.66
CA ARG A 298 21.02 20.32 -11.57
C ARG A 298 19.91 21.28 -12.02
N ASN A 299 18.65 20.97 -11.70
CA ASN A 299 17.53 21.92 -11.66
C ASN A 299 16.89 21.99 -10.25
N ASP A 300 16.03 22.99 -9.99
CA ASP A 300 15.43 23.21 -8.66
C ASP A 300 14.52 22.07 -8.16
N ARG A 301 13.88 21.30 -9.06
CA ARG A 301 13.12 20.09 -8.67
C ARG A 301 14.06 18.97 -8.23
N ASP A 302 15.29 18.93 -8.76
CA ASP A 302 16.28 17.93 -8.38
C ASP A 302 16.78 18.16 -6.96
N LEU A 303 16.79 19.41 -6.45
CA LEU A 303 17.30 19.71 -5.10
C LEU A 303 16.52 19.02 -3.97
N MET A 304 15.19 18.93 -4.06
CA MET A 304 14.39 18.21 -3.06
C MET A 304 14.60 16.71 -3.14
N ALA A 305 14.58 16.14 -4.35
CA ALA A 305 14.87 14.73 -4.57
C ALA A 305 16.31 14.37 -4.14
N MET A 306 17.28 15.27 -4.31
CA MET A 306 18.65 15.15 -3.83
C MET A 306 18.71 15.17 -2.30
N GLY A 307 18.01 16.10 -1.66
CA GLY A 307 17.93 16.19 -0.20
C GLY A 307 17.40 14.89 0.40
N GLU A 308 16.35 14.30 -0.19
CA GLU A 308 15.83 13.00 0.23
C GLU A 308 16.81 11.85 -0.03
N ARG A 309 17.44 11.80 -1.22
CA ARG A 309 18.47 10.78 -1.52
C ARG A 309 19.61 10.82 -0.52
N LEU A 310 20.13 12.00 -0.21
CA LEU A 310 21.17 12.18 0.79
C LEU A 310 20.69 11.78 2.20
N ARG A 311 19.48 12.20 2.59
CA ARG A 311 18.89 11.87 3.90
C ARG A 311 18.75 10.35 4.08
N TYR A 312 18.06 9.67 3.18
CA TYR A 312 17.78 8.24 3.31
C TYR A 312 18.98 7.38 2.96
N GLY A 313 19.82 7.79 2.01
CA GLY A 313 21.07 7.11 1.66
C GLY A 313 22.02 7.02 2.87
N LYS A 314 22.17 8.12 3.62
CA LYS A 314 22.93 8.12 4.89
C LYS A 314 22.26 7.29 5.97
N ALA A 315 20.95 7.47 6.15
CA ALA A 315 20.18 6.75 7.17
C ALA A 315 20.25 5.21 7.02
N LEU A 316 20.43 4.68 5.80
CA LEU A 316 20.63 3.25 5.58
C LEU A 316 21.83 2.67 6.36
N VAL A 317 22.88 3.46 6.55
CA VAL A 317 24.16 3.02 7.14
C VAL A 317 24.30 3.47 8.61
N GLU A 318 23.65 4.56 8.99
CA GLU A 318 23.75 5.18 10.32
C GLU A 318 22.79 4.56 11.36
N GLU A 319 21.70 3.92 10.95
CA GLU A 319 20.63 3.37 11.82
C GLU A 319 20.40 1.86 11.64
#